data_AF-A0A1G3NZS2-F1
#
_entry.id   AF-A0A1G3NZS2-F1
#
_cell.length_a   1.000
_cell.length_b   1.000
_cell.length_c   1.000
_cell.angle_alpha   90.00
_cell.angle_beta   90.00
_cell.angle_gamma   90.00
#
_symmetry.space_group_name_H-M   'P 1'
#
loop_
_entity.id
_entity.type
_entity.pdbx_description
1 polymer ?
#
loop_
_entity_poly.entity_id
_entity_poly.type
_entity_poly.pdbx_seq_one_letter_code
_entity_poly.pdbx_strand_id
1 'polypeptide(L)'
;MKNATITMFLVLLFLSFSCSNKKISEEQKPTIVKSKIVDKEVFYIKNYTEHGYILKSDIGKEINRLDKSKYFKLNFGTKVSVIDITFNDEKEYVLAECEGIEKIWINRDSLSRGFVVINTNDSKTNFLPNSNSETSLKLQAGDLGYIFSNYNGYTNADFKFYVTDENNKKSYAGNRWVSNTSYISNIDAAKQALYLYYAQINYERNNFKETNNFLDIAEKITNSYPFLNEKLHNLRAKITISPSTGDIIE
;
A
#
# COMPACT_ATOMS: atom_id res chain seq x y z
N MET A 1 -14.96 -64.22 10.86
CA MET A 1 -16.41 -64.49 10.80
C MET A 1 -17.16 -63.16 10.90
N LYS A 2 -17.98 -62.86 9.89
CA LYS A 2 -19.15 -61.94 9.84
C LYS A 2 -18.88 -60.45 10.15
N ASN A 3 -18.90 -59.58 9.12
CA ASN A 3 -20.06 -58.79 8.61
C ASN A 3 -20.43 -57.65 9.58
N ALA A 4 -20.83 -56.43 9.22
CA ALA A 4 -21.13 -55.73 7.96
C ALA A 4 -21.54 -54.29 8.41
N THR A 5 -20.97 -53.24 7.83
CA THR A 5 -21.65 -52.23 6.98
C THR A 5 -22.45 -51.12 7.71
N ILE A 6 -22.47 -49.93 7.07
CA ILE A 6 -23.48 -48.84 7.09
C ILE A 6 -23.01 -47.56 7.82
N THR A 7 -23.05 -46.34 7.27
CA THR A 7 -23.30 -45.82 5.90
C THR A 7 -22.85 -44.36 5.86
N MET A 8 -22.18 -44.00 4.77
CA MET A 8 -21.83 -42.66 4.33
C MET A 8 -23.08 -41.98 3.75
N PHE A 9 -23.51 -40.84 4.31
CA PHE A 9 -24.61 -40.04 3.74
C PHE A 9 -24.03 -38.92 2.87
N LEU A 10 -24.04 -39.19 1.56
CA LEU A 10 -23.79 -38.23 0.48
C LEU A 10 -25.11 -38.16 -0.29
N VAL A 11 -25.89 -37.09 -0.09
CA VAL A 11 -27.11 -36.85 -0.89
C VAL A 11 -27.00 -35.51 -1.60
N LEU A 12 -26.91 -35.65 -2.91
CA LEU A 12 -27.03 -34.68 -3.98
C LEU A 12 -28.20 -33.70 -3.77
N LEU A 13 -27.93 -32.41 -3.97
CA LEU A 13 -28.93 -31.38 -4.23
C LEU A 13 -28.58 -30.73 -5.59
N PHE A 14 -28.97 -31.41 -6.66
CA PHE A 14 -29.06 -30.82 -7.99
C PHE A 14 -30.55 -30.58 -8.34
N LEU A 15 -30.83 -29.31 -8.65
CA LEU A 15 -31.77 -28.83 -9.67
C LEU A 15 -33.28 -29.00 -9.45
N SER A 16 -33.92 -27.89 -9.07
CA SER A 16 -35.19 -27.48 -9.69
C SER A 16 -35.43 -25.97 -9.50
N PHE A 17 -34.75 -25.13 -10.28
CA PHE A 17 -35.33 -23.83 -10.65
C PHE A 17 -35.93 -23.95 -12.04
N SER A 18 -37.24 -23.80 -12.04
CA SER A 18 -38.19 -24.01 -13.13
C SER A 18 -37.88 -23.11 -14.34
N CYS A 19 -37.73 -23.74 -15.50
CA CYS A 19 -37.85 -23.11 -16.81
C CYS A 19 -39.31 -22.66 -17.03
N SER A 20 -39.56 -21.37 -16.90
CA SER A 20 -40.76 -20.76 -17.48
C SER A 20 -40.51 -20.47 -18.97
N ASN A 21 -41.13 -21.26 -19.84
CA ASN A 21 -41.24 -20.99 -21.27
C ASN A 21 -42.06 -19.70 -21.52
N LYS A 22 -41.41 -18.64 -22.01
CA LYS A 22 -42.06 -17.59 -22.78
C LYS A 22 -41.27 -17.37 -24.07
N LYS A 23 -41.88 -17.74 -25.21
CA LYS A 23 -41.45 -17.33 -26.54
C LYS A 23 -41.70 -15.83 -26.70
N ILE A 24 -40.66 -15.05 -27.04
CA ILE A 24 -40.79 -13.83 -27.84
C ILE A 24 -39.59 -13.78 -28.78
N SER A 25 -39.90 -13.88 -30.07
CA SER A 25 -39.02 -13.57 -31.20
C SER A 25 -38.94 -12.06 -31.38
N GLU A 26 -37.74 -11.52 -31.55
CA GLU A 26 -37.40 -10.47 -32.52
C GLU A 26 -35.89 -10.22 -32.48
N GLU A 27 -35.25 -10.24 -33.65
CA GLU A 27 -33.84 -9.92 -33.85
C GLU A 27 -33.52 -8.50 -33.36
N GLN A 28 -32.95 -8.38 -32.17
CA GLN A 28 -32.24 -7.16 -31.78
C GLN A 28 -30.84 -7.19 -32.38
N LYS A 29 -30.63 -6.40 -33.45
CA LYS A 29 -29.30 -5.98 -33.87
C LYS A 29 -28.52 -5.51 -32.64
N PRO A 30 -27.26 -5.94 -32.44
CA PRO A 30 -26.46 -5.46 -31.32
C PRO A 30 -26.31 -3.95 -31.47
N THR A 31 -26.97 -3.22 -30.58
CA THR A 31 -26.73 -1.80 -30.41
C THR A 31 -25.32 -1.68 -29.85
N ILE A 32 -24.43 -1.05 -30.61
CA ILE A 32 -23.09 -0.69 -30.14
C ILE A 32 -23.31 0.22 -28.93
N VAL A 33 -23.23 -0.36 -27.74
CA VAL A 33 -23.14 0.41 -26.50
C VAL A 33 -21.80 1.12 -26.60
N LYS A 34 -21.84 2.41 -26.95
CA LYS A 34 -20.70 3.31 -26.84
C LYS A 34 -20.09 3.07 -25.46
N SER A 35 -18.82 2.64 -25.45
CA SER A 35 -18.08 2.35 -24.24
C SER A 35 -18.28 3.51 -23.27
N LYS A 36 -18.92 3.22 -22.14
CA LYS A 36 -18.95 4.12 -20.99
C LYS A 36 -17.50 4.51 -20.76
N ILE A 37 -17.20 5.81 -20.79
CA ILE A 37 -15.88 6.33 -20.45
C ILE A 37 -15.60 5.75 -19.05
N VAL A 38 -14.75 4.73 -18.98
CA VAL A 38 -14.31 4.17 -17.72
C VAL A 38 -13.41 5.25 -17.15
N ASP A 39 -13.84 5.90 -16.06
CA ASP A 39 -12.99 6.82 -15.34
C ASP A 39 -11.68 6.09 -15.04
N LYS A 40 -10.56 6.62 -15.57
CA LYS A 40 -9.24 6.03 -15.37
C LYS A 40 -8.99 5.95 -13.87
N GLU A 41 -8.90 4.74 -13.33
CA GLU A 41 -8.64 4.55 -11.90
C GLU A 41 -7.23 5.05 -11.58
N VAL A 42 -7.15 5.97 -10.63
CA VAL A 42 -5.90 6.62 -10.21
C VAL A 42 -5.29 5.86 -9.04
N PHE A 43 -3.99 5.62 -9.13
CA PHE A 43 -3.17 5.01 -8.10
C PHE A 43 -1.91 5.83 -7.82
N TYR A 44 -1.19 5.42 -6.79
CA TYR A 44 0.10 5.99 -6.41
C TYR A 44 1.12 4.88 -6.15
N ILE A 45 2.38 5.14 -6.50
CA ILE A 45 3.50 4.24 -6.15
C ILE A 45 3.64 4.17 -4.63
N LYS A 46 3.57 2.96 -4.06
CA LYS A 46 3.66 2.73 -2.61
C LYS A 46 5.07 2.39 -2.13
N ASN A 47 5.95 1.95 -3.03
CA ASN A 47 7.34 1.62 -2.72
C ASN A 47 8.22 2.88 -2.77
N TYR A 48 9.33 2.89 -2.01
CA TYR A 48 10.30 4.00 -2.06
C TYR A 48 10.82 4.27 -3.47
N THR A 49 11.13 3.20 -4.19
CA THR A 49 11.49 3.19 -5.59
C THR A 49 10.77 2.02 -6.25
N GLU A 50 10.23 2.25 -7.44
CA GLU A 50 9.68 1.23 -8.31
C GLU A 50 10.23 1.40 -9.73
N HIS A 51 10.26 0.34 -10.51
CA HIS A 51 10.62 0.41 -11.92
C HIS A 51 9.44 0.03 -12.81
N GLY A 52 9.18 0.85 -13.83
CA GLY A 52 8.22 0.53 -14.89
C GLY A 52 8.93 0.14 -16.17
N TYR A 53 8.45 -0.91 -16.84
CA TYR A 53 9.01 -1.42 -18.09
C TYR A 53 8.34 -0.74 -19.28
N ILE A 54 9.09 -0.30 -20.27
CA ILE A 54 8.52 0.32 -21.47
C ILE A 54 7.84 -0.75 -22.34
N LEU A 55 8.54 -1.88 -22.55
CA LEU A 55 8.05 -2.97 -23.38
C LEU A 55 7.40 -4.07 -22.56
N LYS A 56 6.25 -4.57 -23.03
CA LYS A 56 5.54 -5.69 -22.42
C LYS A 56 6.42 -6.96 -22.32
N SER A 57 7.32 -7.17 -23.29
CA SER A 57 8.23 -8.32 -23.34
C SER A 57 9.38 -8.27 -22.33
N ASP A 58 9.57 -7.15 -21.63
CA ASP A 58 10.60 -6.98 -20.60
C ASP A 58 10.06 -7.13 -19.18
N ILE A 59 8.74 -7.20 -19.01
CA ILE A 59 8.08 -7.39 -17.72
C ILE A 59 8.70 -8.58 -16.97
N GLY A 60 9.00 -8.38 -15.68
CA GLY A 60 9.53 -9.41 -14.79
C GLY A 60 11.04 -9.66 -14.90
N LYS A 61 11.72 -9.11 -15.91
CA LYS A 61 13.18 -9.18 -16.00
C LYS A 61 13.82 -8.33 -14.91
N GLU A 62 14.96 -8.79 -14.39
CA GLU A 62 15.75 -8.01 -13.44
C GLU A 62 16.27 -6.72 -14.11
N ILE A 63 16.06 -5.57 -13.47
CA ILE A 63 16.39 -4.24 -14.02
C ILE A 63 17.89 -4.09 -14.32
N ASN A 64 18.76 -4.72 -13.53
CA ASN A 64 20.21 -4.72 -13.75
C ASN A 64 20.65 -5.49 -15.02
N ARG A 65 19.75 -6.25 -15.65
CA ARG A 65 19.97 -6.96 -16.92
C ARG A 65 19.34 -6.24 -18.11
N LEU A 66 18.73 -5.07 -17.89
CA LEU A 66 18.11 -4.26 -18.93
C LEU A 66 18.94 -3.02 -19.22
N ASP A 67 18.93 -2.59 -20.47
CA ASP A 67 19.44 -1.28 -20.86
C ASP A 67 18.64 -0.18 -20.14
N LYS A 68 19.31 0.89 -19.70
CA LYS A 68 18.67 2.02 -19.00
C LYS A 68 17.55 2.68 -19.81
N SER A 69 17.54 2.51 -21.13
CA SER A 69 16.50 2.99 -22.04
C SER A 69 15.24 2.13 -22.07
N LYS A 70 15.18 1.00 -21.34
CA LYS A 70 14.05 0.06 -21.34
C LYS A 70 13.12 0.20 -20.13
N TYR A 71 13.46 1.06 -19.18
CA TYR A 71 12.69 1.23 -17.97
C TYR A 71 12.74 2.66 -17.43
N PHE A 72 11.74 3.02 -16.64
CA PHE A 72 11.71 4.26 -15.87
C PHE A 72 11.78 3.95 -14.37
N LYS A 73 12.55 4.75 -13.65
CA LYS A 73 12.53 4.78 -12.19
C LYS A 73 11.40 5.69 -11.72
N LEU A 74 10.49 5.16 -10.93
CA LEU A 74 9.39 5.87 -10.30
C LEU A 74 9.67 5.99 -8.80
N ASN A 75 9.30 7.12 -8.23
CA ASN A 75 9.49 7.38 -6.80
C ASN A 75 8.16 7.20 -6.07
N PHE A 76 8.25 6.99 -4.75
CA PHE A 76 7.08 6.97 -3.89
C PHE A 76 6.14 8.15 -4.15
N GLY A 77 4.85 7.84 -4.23
CA GLY A 77 3.81 8.83 -4.41
C GLY A 77 3.65 9.36 -5.83
N THR A 78 4.43 8.87 -6.81
CA THR A 78 4.14 9.15 -8.23
C THR A 78 2.72 8.69 -8.55
N LYS A 79 1.92 9.62 -9.08
CA LYS A 79 0.54 9.37 -9.51
C LYS A 79 0.55 8.60 -10.83
N VAL A 80 -0.25 7.54 -10.91
CA VAL A 80 -0.36 6.69 -12.10
C VAL A 80 -1.83 6.47 -12.44
N SER A 81 -2.16 6.43 -13.73
CA SER A 81 -3.50 6.08 -14.22
C SER A 81 -3.44 4.73 -14.91
N VAL A 82 -4.25 3.77 -14.48
CA VAL A 82 -4.26 2.42 -15.06
C VAL A 82 -5.05 2.42 -16.37
N ILE A 83 -4.48 1.82 -17.41
CA ILE A 83 -5.04 1.74 -18.77
C ILE A 83 -5.39 0.29 -19.13
N ASP A 84 -4.50 -0.65 -18.85
CA ASP A 84 -4.63 -2.05 -19.24
C ASP A 84 -3.96 -2.95 -18.20
N ILE A 85 -4.24 -4.26 -18.26
CA ILE A 85 -3.70 -5.26 -17.35
C ILE A 85 -3.08 -6.42 -18.13
N THR A 86 -2.04 -7.02 -17.57
CA THR A 86 -1.46 -8.27 -18.05
C THR A 86 -0.92 -9.08 -16.88
N PHE A 87 -0.71 -10.36 -17.11
CA PHE A 87 -0.05 -11.23 -16.15
C PHE A 87 1.32 -11.65 -16.68
N ASN A 88 2.29 -11.76 -15.78
CA ASN A 88 3.53 -12.47 -16.02
C ASN A 88 3.76 -13.39 -14.82
N ASP A 89 3.80 -14.70 -15.07
CA ASP A 89 3.63 -15.73 -14.05
C ASP A 89 2.36 -15.47 -13.20
N GLU A 90 2.49 -15.46 -11.87
CA GLU A 90 1.41 -15.20 -10.92
C GLU A 90 1.24 -13.71 -10.55
N LYS A 91 2.00 -12.82 -11.19
CA LYS A 91 2.00 -11.38 -10.87
C LYS A 91 1.19 -10.58 -11.87
N GLU A 92 0.32 -9.72 -11.36
CA GLU A 92 -0.41 -8.75 -12.16
C GLU A 92 0.46 -7.52 -12.45
N TYR A 93 0.49 -7.10 -13.71
CA TYR A 93 1.12 -5.88 -14.17
C TYR A 93 0.08 -5.00 -14.85
N VAL A 94 0.19 -3.69 -14.65
CA VAL A 94 -0.69 -2.70 -15.26
C VAL A 94 0.07 -1.85 -16.25
N LEU A 95 -0.54 -1.57 -17.40
CA LEU A 95 -0.11 -0.49 -18.26
C LEU A 95 -0.58 0.82 -17.63
N ALA A 96 0.36 1.68 -17.28
CA ALA A 96 0.12 2.91 -16.57
C ALA A 96 0.55 4.13 -17.38
N GLU A 97 -0.20 5.21 -17.25
CA GLU A 97 0.18 6.55 -17.69
C GLU A 97 0.59 7.39 -16.49
N CYS A 98 1.78 7.98 -16.59
CA CYS A 98 2.38 8.86 -15.60
C CYS A 98 2.64 10.21 -16.25
N GLU A 99 2.46 11.31 -15.51
CA GLU A 99 2.71 12.64 -16.05
C GLU A 99 4.17 12.80 -16.47
N GLY A 100 4.39 13.26 -17.72
CA GLY A 100 5.73 13.50 -18.26
C GLY A 100 6.54 12.24 -18.62
N ILE A 101 5.93 11.05 -18.59
CA ILE A 101 6.57 9.77 -18.94
C ILE A 101 5.70 9.06 -19.98
N GLU A 102 6.32 8.25 -20.84
CA GLU A 102 5.58 7.35 -21.72
C GLU A 102 4.80 6.28 -20.93
N LYS A 103 3.94 5.54 -21.61
CA LYS A 103 3.18 4.46 -20.97
C LYS A 103 4.13 3.32 -20.60
N ILE A 104 4.01 2.83 -19.38
CA ILE A 104 4.90 1.83 -18.81
C ILE A 104 4.12 0.72 -18.10
N TRP A 105 4.67 -0.48 -18.07
CA TRP A 105 4.17 -1.62 -17.32
C TRP A 105 4.74 -1.62 -15.91
N ILE A 106 3.87 -1.60 -14.90
CA ILE A 106 4.24 -1.53 -13.48
C ILE A 106 3.61 -2.72 -12.76
N ASN A 107 4.33 -3.31 -11.80
CA ASN A 107 3.76 -4.34 -10.93
C ASN A 107 2.56 -3.75 -10.15
N ARG A 108 1.40 -4.40 -10.24
CA ARG A 108 0.16 -3.97 -9.58
C ARG A 108 0.32 -3.86 -8.07
N ASP A 109 1.06 -4.77 -7.45
CA ASP A 109 1.29 -4.79 -6.01
C ASP A 109 2.06 -3.56 -5.55
N SER A 110 2.77 -2.86 -6.42
CA SER A 110 3.50 -1.64 -6.08
C SER A 110 2.62 -0.40 -6.02
N LEU A 111 1.31 -0.54 -6.26
CA LEU A 111 0.34 0.53 -6.32
C LEU A 111 -0.57 0.56 -5.08
N SER A 112 -1.01 1.76 -4.70
CA SER A 112 -2.01 2.02 -3.67
C SER A 112 -3.04 3.03 -4.17
N ARG A 113 -4.29 2.93 -3.69
CA ARG A 113 -5.34 3.93 -3.99
C ARG A 113 -5.10 5.27 -3.28
N GLY A 114 -4.28 5.26 -2.24
CA GLY A 114 -3.93 6.45 -1.48
C GLY A 114 -3.16 6.09 -0.22
N PHE A 115 -3.04 7.08 0.67
CA PHE A 115 -2.19 6.98 1.85
C PHE A 115 -2.96 7.46 3.07
N VAL A 116 -2.66 6.85 4.20
CA VAL A 116 -3.11 7.25 5.52
C VAL A 116 -1.87 7.64 6.30
N VAL A 117 -1.83 8.85 6.86
CA VAL A 117 -0.81 9.23 7.84
C VAL A 117 -1.52 9.60 9.13
N ILE A 118 -1.26 8.84 10.19
CA ILE A 118 -1.86 9.05 11.50
C ILE A 118 -1.43 10.40 12.05
N ASN A 119 -2.39 11.22 12.47
CA ASN A 119 -2.15 12.61 12.91
C ASN A 119 -2.25 12.80 14.43
N THR A 120 -2.63 11.75 15.16
CA THR A 120 -2.75 11.75 16.62
C THR A 120 -2.03 10.55 17.24
N ASN A 121 -1.38 10.76 18.38
CA ASN A 121 -0.81 9.65 19.16
C ASN A 121 -1.91 8.74 19.70
N ASP A 122 -1.55 7.49 19.97
CA ASP A 122 -2.44 6.49 20.55
C ASP A 122 -3.77 6.29 19.79
N SER A 123 -3.72 6.43 18.46
CA SER A 123 -4.86 6.29 17.59
C SER A 123 -5.42 4.86 17.64
N LYS A 124 -6.69 4.78 18.00
CA LYS A 124 -7.44 3.53 18.10
C LYS A 124 -7.54 2.85 16.75
N THR A 125 -7.40 1.52 16.76
CA THR A 125 -7.55 0.69 15.57
C THR A 125 -8.55 -0.43 15.81
N ASN A 126 -9.24 -0.83 14.74
CA ASN A 126 -10.23 -1.90 14.79
C ASN A 126 -9.93 -2.97 13.74
N PHE A 127 -10.36 -4.21 14.00
CA PHE A 127 -10.35 -5.29 13.00
C PHE A 127 -11.48 -5.15 11.97
N LEU A 128 -12.59 -4.51 12.36
CA LEU A 128 -13.75 -4.24 11.53
C LEU A 128 -14.14 -2.76 11.63
N PRO A 129 -14.75 -2.16 10.60
CA PRO A 129 -15.17 -0.77 10.70
C PRO A 129 -16.27 -0.64 11.75
N ASN A 130 -16.22 0.42 12.55
CA ASN A 130 -17.22 0.71 13.58
C ASN A 130 -17.47 -0.42 14.61
N SER A 131 -16.50 -1.29 14.86
CA SER A 131 -16.62 -2.30 15.90
C SER A 131 -16.27 -1.72 17.26
N ASN A 132 -17.02 -2.09 18.30
CA ASN A 132 -16.63 -1.83 19.70
C ASN A 132 -15.41 -2.65 20.14
N SER A 133 -14.93 -3.58 19.31
CA SER A 133 -13.70 -4.34 19.53
C SER A 133 -12.49 -3.55 19.05
N GLU A 134 -12.10 -2.55 19.84
CA GLU A 134 -10.80 -1.88 19.70
C GLU A 134 -9.69 -2.92 19.90
N THR A 135 -8.68 -2.88 19.04
CA THR A 135 -7.50 -3.70 19.27
C THR A 135 -6.61 -3.04 20.32
N SER A 136 -5.81 -3.83 21.04
CA SER A 136 -4.79 -3.28 21.94
C SER A 136 -3.69 -2.51 21.20
N LEU A 137 -3.60 -2.68 19.88
CA LEU A 137 -2.65 -1.98 19.03
C LEU A 137 -3.09 -0.54 18.81
N LYS A 138 -2.24 0.39 19.22
CA LYS A 138 -2.42 1.82 19.00
C LYS A 138 -1.38 2.34 18.02
N LEU A 139 -1.84 3.08 17.02
CA LEU A 139 -0.95 3.74 16.06
C LEU A 139 -0.50 5.09 16.61
N GLN A 140 0.73 5.46 16.27
CA GLN A 140 1.35 6.71 16.70
C GLN A 140 1.30 7.75 15.60
N ALA A 141 1.46 9.02 15.97
CA ALA A 141 1.52 10.08 14.98
C ALA A 141 2.69 9.85 14.00
N GLY A 142 2.41 10.07 12.72
CA GLY A 142 3.34 9.80 11.62
C GLY A 142 3.45 8.34 11.20
N ASP A 143 2.61 7.44 11.70
CA ASP A 143 2.47 6.11 11.13
C ASP A 143 1.74 6.19 9.78
N LEU A 144 2.34 5.62 8.75
CA LEU A 144 1.88 5.56 7.36
C LEU A 144 1.25 4.20 7.03
N GLY A 145 0.09 4.24 6.38
CA GLY A 145 -0.60 3.09 5.82
C GLY A 145 -1.04 3.29 4.37
N TYR A 146 -1.28 2.19 3.68
CA TYR A 146 -1.74 2.17 2.28
C TYR A 146 -3.22 1.80 2.19
N ILE A 147 -4.03 2.67 1.58
CA ILE A 147 -5.49 2.51 1.56
C ILE A 147 -5.90 1.30 0.71
N PHE A 148 -6.70 0.42 1.30
CA PHE A 148 -7.43 -0.62 0.56
C PHE A 148 -8.86 -0.22 0.26
N SER A 149 -9.59 0.25 1.27
CA SER A 149 -11.03 0.50 1.20
C SER A 149 -11.48 1.54 2.23
N ASN A 150 -12.64 2.12 1.98
CA ASN A 150 -13.32 3.05 2.88
C ASN A 150 -14.73 2.51 3.17
N TYR A 151 -15.20 2.67 4.40
CA TYR A 151 -16.53 2.26 4.82
C TYR A 151 -17.01 3.07 6.02
N ASN A 152 -18.15 3.77 5.87
CA ASN A 152 -18.85 4.48 6.96
C ASN A 152 -17.95 5.35 7.86
N GLY A 153 -17.10 6.19 7.27
CA GLY A 153 -16.21 7.08 8.03
C GLY A 153 -14.96 6.39 8.58
N TYR A 154 -14.73 5.13 8.24
CA TYR A 154 -13.49 4.40 8.53
C TYR A 154 -12.75 4.07 7.24
N THR A 155 -11.43 3.96 7.36
CA THR A 155 -10.53 3.57 6.27
C THR A 155 -9.74 2.35 6.69
N ASN A 156 -9.72 1.33 5.83
CA ASN A 156 -8.85 0.18 5.98
C ASN A 156 -7.53 0.46 5.26
N ALA A 157 -6.41 0.32 5.98
CA ALA A 157 -5.09 0.54 5.42
C ALA A 157 -4.07 -0.53 5.89
N ASP A 158 -3.12 -0.87 5.00
CA ASP A 158 -1.93 -1.68 5.33
C ASP A 158 -0.91 -0.79 6.05
N PHE A 159 -0.80 -0.88 7.38
CA PHE A 159 0.18 -0.10 8.11
C PHE A 159 1.54 -0.80 8.12
N LYS A 160 2.57 -0.09 7.64
CA LYS A 160 3.95 -0.61 7.57
C LYS A 160 4.72 -0.54 8.89
N PHE A 161 4.16 0.12 9.89
CA PHE A 161 4.87 0.48 11.12
C PHE A 161 4.84 -0.67 12.11
N TYR A 162 5.97 -0.84 12.79
CA TYR A 162 6.06 -1.72 13.93
C TYR A 162 5.48 -0.99 15.13
N VAL A 163 4.36 -1.47 15.66
CA VAL A 163 3.87 -1.00 16.96
C VAL A 163 4.73 -1.65 18.03
N THR A 164 5.32 -0.79 18.85
CA THR A 164 6.00 -1.16 20.08
C THR A 164 4.93 -1.51 21.10
N ASP A 165 4.79 -2.78 21.44
CA ASP A 165 3.91 -3.18 22.55
C ASP A 165 4.48 -2.70 23.90
N GLU A 166 3.73 -2.93 24.97
CA GLU A 166 4.12 -2.61 26.35
C GLU A 166 5.47 -3.23 26.79
N ASN A 167 5.98 -4.23 26.06
CA ASN A 167 7.26 -4.89 26.29
C ASN A 167 8.37 -4.41 25.34
N ASN A 168 8.18 -3.27 24.68
CA ASN A 168 9.06 -2.75 23.64
C ASN A 168 9.22 -3.65 22.38
N LYS A 169 8.32 -4.62 22.18
CA LYS A 169 8.41 -5.52 21.02
C LYS A 169 7.73 -4.88 19.81
N LYS A 170 8.50 -4.82 18.73
CA LYS A 170 8.05 -4.35 17.42
C LYS A 170 7.16 -5.38 16.72
N SER A 171 5.92 -5.02 16.43
CA SER A 171 4.96 -5.88 15.74
C SER A 171 4.36 -5.20 14.51
N TYR A 172 4.31 -5.91 13.38
CA TYR A 172 3.69 -5.39 12.15
C TYR A 172 2.20 -5.13 12.39
N ALA A 173 1.75 -3.88 12.22
CA ALA A 173 0.35 -3.52 12.41
C ALA A 173 -0.56 -4.18 11.36
N GLY A 174 -0.13 -4.19 10.09
CA GLY A 174 -0.90 -4.76 8.98
C GLY A 174 -2.24 -4.06 8.76
N ASN A 175 -3.20 -4.81 8.21
CA ASN A 175 -4.50 -4.27 7.83
C ASN A 175 -5.31 -3.87 9.07
N ARG A 176 -5.58 -2.57 9.20
CA ARG A 176 -6.38 -2.03 10.31
C ARG A 176 -7.38 -0.99 9.81
N TRP A 177 -8.51 -0.93 10.48
CA TRP A 177 -9.50 0.14 10.30
C TRP A 177 -9.20 1.29 11.26
N VAL A 178 -9.13 2.50 10.72
CA VAL A 178 -8.95 3.75 11.45
C VAL A 178 -10.06 4.73 11.12
N SER A 179 -10.41 5.60 12.06
CA SER A 179 -11.41 6.65 11.83
C SER A 179 -10.83 7.73 10.92
N ASN A 180 -11.65 8.30 10.05
CA ASN A 180 -11.26 9.43 9.18
C ASN A 180 -10.82 10.69 9.94
N THR A 181 -11.09 10.79 11.24
CA THR A 181 -10.61 11.91 12.07
C THR A 181 -9.21 11.69 12.63
N SER A 182 -8.71 10.45 12.64
CA SER A 182 -7.39 10.10 13.23
C SER A 182 -6.26 10.07 12.20
N TYR A 183 -6.50 10.52 10.98
CA TYR A 183 -5.48 10.54 9.93
C TYR A 183 -5.66 11.68 8.94
N ILE A 184 -4.60 11.94 8.19
CA ILE A 184 -4.61 12.77 6.99
C ILE A 184 -4.23 11.94 5.76
N SER A 185 -4.87 12.23 4.62
CA SER A 185 -4.54 11.63 3.33
C SER A 185 -3.94 12.70 2.42
N ASN A 186 -2.65 12.96 2.59
CA ASN A 186 -1.89 13.94 1.83
C ASN A 186 -0.55 13.33 1.36
N ILE A 187 -0.16 13.61 0.12
CA ILE A 187 1.02 12.99 -0.49
C ILE A 187 2.34 13.47 0.10
N ASP A 188 2.43 14.73 0.52
CA ASP A 188 3.62 15.30 1.15
C ASP A 188 3.77 14.75 2.57
N ALA A 189 2.66 14.65 3.33
CA ALA A 189 2.65 13.95 4.61
C ALA A 189 3.13 12.49 4.47
N ALA A 190 2.63 11.78 3.45
CA ALA A 190 2.98 10.39 3.22
C ALA A 190 4.47 10.23 2.86
N LYS A 191 5.01 11.12 2.01
CA LYS A 191 6.44 11.16 1.69
C LYS A 191 7.28 11.40 2.95
N GLN A 192 6.90 12.37 3.77
CA GLN A 192 7.63 12.71 4.98
C GLN A 192 7.60 11.56 5.99
N ALA A 193 6.42 10.96 6.22
CA ALA A 193 6.27 9.79 7.08
C ALA A 193 7.12 8.60 6.60
N LEU A 194 7.18 8.38 5.27
CA LEU A 194 8.03 7.33 4.69
C LEU A 194 9.53 7.59 4.97
N TYR A 195 10.01 8.82 4.78
CA TYR A 195 11.41 9.13 5.03
C TYR A 195 11.77 9.05 6.52
N LEU A 196 10.89 9.49 7.40
CA LEU A 196 11.07 9.32 8.85
C LEU A 196 11.09 7.85 9.26
N TYR A 197 10.30 7.00 8.60
CA TYR A 197 10.34 5.55 8.78
C TYR A 197 11.70 4.96 8.37
N TYR A 198 12.20 5.30 7.18
CA TYR A 198 13.52 4.84 6.75
C TYR A 198 14.65 5.39 7.63
N ALA A 199 14.55 6.64 8.11
CA ALA A 199 15.48 7.19 9.07
C ALA A 199 15.48 6.36 10.38
N GLN A 200 14.31 6.07 10.94
CA GLN A 200 14.19 5.25 12.16
C GLN A 200 14.78 3.85 11.97
N ILE A 201 14.51 3.17 10.86
CA ILE A 201 15.10 1.84 10.58
C ILE A 201 16.63 1.91 10.51
N ASN A 202 17.16 2.90 9.80
CA ASN A 202 18.61 3.03 9.66
C ASN A 202 19.27 3.41 10.99
N TYR A 203 18.63 4.23 11.82
CA TYR A 203 19.10 4.56 13.16
C TYR A 203 19.22 3.30 14.02
N GLU A 204 18.19 2.45 14.01
CA GLU A 204 18.17 1.18 14.74
C GLU A 204 19.20 0.16 14.26
N ARG A 205 19.67 0.32 13.02
CA ARG A 205 20.75 -0.48 12.43
C ARG A 205 22.12 0.18 12.62
N ASN A 206 22.20 1.26 13.39
CA ASN A 206 23.40 2.08 13.58
C ASN A 206 23.98 2.65 12.28
N ASN A 207 23.16 2.79 11.22
CA ASN A 207 23.55 3.42 9.96
C ASN A 207 23.22 4.91 10.01
N PHE A 208 24.02 5.67 10.77
CA PHE A 208 23.78 7.09 11.02
C PHE A 208 23.89 7.97 9.77
N LYS A 209 24.74 7.57 8.80
CA LYS A 209 24.86 8.27 7.51
C LYS A 209 23.54 8.25 6.74
N GLU A 210 22.97 7.07 6.52
CA GLU A 210 21.67 6.96 5.84
C GLU A 210 20.54 7.56 6.68
N THR A 211 20.62 7.44 8.01
CA THR A 211 19.66 8.10 8.90
C THR A 211 19.60 9.60 8.64
N ASN A 212 20.74 10.29 8.66
CA ASN A 212 20.82 11.73 8.40
C ASN A 212 20.35 12.08 6.98
N ASN A 213 20.72 11.29 5.98
CA ASN A 213 20.26 11.49 4.61
C ASN A 213 18.72 11.50 4.52
N PHE A 214 18.05 10.53 5.14
CA PHE A 214 16.58 10.49 5.15
C PHE A 214 15.96 11.63 5.95
N LEU A 215 16.57 12.05 7.07
CA LEU A 215 16.10 13.21 7.84
C LEU A 215 16.20 14.52 7.04
N ASP A 216 17.31 14.72 6.32
CA ASP A 216 17.51 15.89 5.46
C ASP A 216 16.50 15.92 4.30
N ILE A 217 16.15 14.76 3.74
CA ILE A 217 15.11 14.66 2.72
C ILE A 217 13.72 14.95 3.34
N ALA A 218 13.43 14.43 4.52
CA ALA A 218 12.17 14.65 5.22
C ALA A 218 11.94 16.13 5.59
N GLU A 219 13.01 16.85 5.93
CA GLU A 219 12.98 18.27 6.28
C GLU A 219 12.69 19.19 5.08
N LYS A 220 13.09 18.77 3.87
CA LYS A 220 12.89 19.54 2.64
C LYS A 220 11.46 19.48 2.10
N ILE A 221 10.56 18.71 2.72
CA ILE A 221 9.17 18.61 2.27
C ILE A 221 8.42 19.88 2.68
N THR A 222 7.94 20.61 1.66
CA THR A 222 7.42 21.98 1.77
C THR A 222 6.15 22.11 2.61
N ASN A 223 5.29 21.09 2.60
CA ASN A 223 4.05 21.05 3.39
C ASN A 223 4.21 20.10 4.59
N SER A 224 5.16 20.41 5.47
CA SER A 224 5.40 19.61 6.67
C SER A 224 4.31 19.83 7.73
N TYR A 225 3.94 18.76 8.43
CA TYR A 225 2.92 18.77 9.48
C TYR A 225 3.57 18.82 10.87
N PRO A 226 2.99 19.53 11.86
CA PRO A 226 3.60 19.69 13.19
C PRO A 226 4.00 18.38 13.86
N PHE A 227 3.14 17.36 13.82
CA PHE A 227 3.42 16.05 14.42
C PHE A 227 4.55 15.28 13.71
N LEU A 228 4.76 15.52 12.40
CA LEU A 228 5.88 14.94 11.66
C LEU A 228 7.18 15.69 11.95
N ASN A 229 7.12 17.02 12.10
CA ASN A 229 8.26 17.83 12.54
C ASN A 229 8.71 17.43 13.95
N GLU A 230 7.78 17.19 14.88
CA GLU A 230 8.11 16.70 16.21
C GLU A 230 8.86 15.36 16.14
N LYS A 231 8.36 14.41 15.34
CA LYS A 231 9.02 13.11 15.12
C LYS A 231 10.42 13.27 14.50
N LEU A 232 10.58 14.19 13.54
CA LEU A 232 11.86 14.54 12.94
C LEU A 232 12.84 15.09 13.98
N HIS A 233 12.43 16.07 14.78
CA HIS A 233 13.27 16.67 15.83
C HIS A 233 13.66 15.65 16.89
N ASN A 234 12.73 14.80 17.32
CA ASN A 234 13.00 13.72 18.28
C ASN A 234 14.04 12.73 17.73
N LEU A 235 13.95 12.37 16.45
CA LEU A 235 14.95 11.53 15.78
C LEU A 235 16.33 12.20 15.69
N ARG A 236 16.39 13.49 15.31
CA ARG A 236 17.65 14.25 15.29
C ARG A 236 18.29 14.30 16.68
N ALA A 237 17.51 14.59 17.72
CA ALA A 237 18.01 14.66 19.09
C ALA A 237 18.63 13.32 19.55
N LYS A 238 18.01 12.19 19.19
CA LYS A 238 18.55 10.85 19.49
C LYS A 238 19.92 10.59 18.85
N ILE A 239 20.18 11.14 17.66
CA ILE A 239 21.46 11.00 16.98
C ILE A 239 22.51 11.87 17.67
N THR A 240 22.18 13.13 18.01
CA THR A 240 23.10 14.06 18.68
C THR A 240 23.50 13.59 20.08
N ILE A 241 22.57 12.98 20.82
CA ILE A 241 22.78 12.47 22.20
C ILE A 241 23.41 11.08 22.19
N SER A 242 23.67 10.48 21.02
CA SER A 242 24.36 9.19 20.90
C SER A 242 25.84 9.33 20.53
N PRO A 243 26.73 9.97 21.34
CA PRO A 243 28.17 9.84 21.14
C PRO A 243 28.69 8.56 21.83
N SER A 244 29.68 7.89 21.21
CA SER A 244 30.50 6.75 21.69
C SER A 244 30.12 5.31 21.29
N THR A 245 30.10 5.03 19.98
CA THR A 245 30.96 3.93 19.48
C THR A 245 31.98 4.59 18.58
N GLY A 246 33.18 4.80 19.11
CA GLY A 246 34.21 5.61 18.47
C GLY A 246 34.68 5.01 17.16
N ASP A 247 34.21 5.58 16.06
CA ASP A 247 35.00 5.71 14.85
C ASP A 247 34.82 7.14 14.34
N ILE A 248 35.91 7.89 14.43
CA ILE A 248 36.14 9.10 13.68
C ILE A 248 36.08 8.68 12.21
N ILE A 249 35.10 9.17 11.46
CA ILE A 249 35.14 9.09 10.00
C ILE A 249 35.96 10.31 9.56
N GLU A 250 37.12 10.04 8.97
CA GLU A 250 38.01 11.00 8.30
C GLU A 250 37.29 11.94 7.32
#